data_AF-A0A0F9DPV3-F1
#
_entry.id   AF-A0A0F9DPV3-F1
#
_cell.length_a   1.000
_cell.length_b   1.000
_cell.length_c   1.000
_cell.angle_alpha   90.00
_cell.angle_beta   90.00
_cell.angle_gamma   90.00
#
_symmetry.space_group_name_H-M   'P 1'
#
loop_
_entity.id
_entity.type
_entity.pdbx_description
1 polymer ?
#
loop_
_entity_poly.entity_id
_entity_poly.type
_entity_poly.pdbx_seq_one_letter_code
_entity_poly.pdbx_strand_id
1 'polypeptide(L)'
;MAYVKNAGQLSGHGNRKARKAALEIIEYALAQSNPYGATKEIVSVQGDQLVVDRLRFDLKKQRRIFVLGAGKATYPIAKALEEILGDRISDGLIVSKYGHQGKLTHAKLYSAGHPIPDESGFEA
;
A
#
# COMPACT_ATOMS: atom_id res chain seq x y z
N MET A 1 2.09 -2.17 15.63
CA MET A 1 0.73 -2.73 15.72
C MET A 1 0.86 -4.22 15.43
N ALA A 2 0.32 -5.11 16.27
CA ALA A 2 0.44 -6.56 16.05
C ALA A 2 -0.64 -7.06 15.09
N TYR A 3 -0.28 -7.91 14.12
CA TYR A 3 -1.22 -8.48 13.16
C TYR A 3 -2.02 -9.64 13.77
N VAL A 4 -1.39 -10.47 14.59
CA VAL A 4 -2.01 -11.62 15.26
C VAL A 4 -2.61 -11.18 16.58
N LYS A 5 -3.89 -10.78 16.53
CA LYS A 5 -4.59 -10.17 17.67
C LYS A 5 -4.77 -11.10 18.88
N ASN A 6 -4.77 -12.42 18.67
CA ASN A 6 -4.93 -13.42 19.73
C ASN A 6 -3.61 -14.16 20.05
N ALA A 7 -2.45 -13.52 19.82
CA ALA A 7 -1.13 -14.10 20.07
C ALA A 7 -0.96 -14.68 21.49
N GLY A 8 -1.53 -14.02 22.52
CA GLY A 8 -1.52 -14.51 23.90
C GLY A 8 -2.25 -15.85 24.08
N GLN A 9 -3.41 -16.01 23.43
CA GLN A 9 -4.15 -17.26 23.43
C GLN A 9 -3.36 -18.36 22.71
N LEU A 10 -2.81 -18.06 21.53
CA LEU A 10 -2.09 -19.01 20.70
C LEU A 10 -0.78 -19.52 21.32
N SER A 11 -0.09 -18.66 22.08
CA SER A 11 1.16 -19.00 22.78
C SER A 11 0.98 -19.42 24.24
N GLY A 12 -0.25 -19.36 24.77
CA GLY A 12 -0.57 -19.64 26.17
C GLY A 12 -0.60 -21.12 26.56
N HIS A 13 -0.46 -22.05 25.62
CA HIS A 13 -0.58 -23.49 25.87
C HIS A 13 0.33 -24.33 24.95
N GLY A 14 0.47 -25.63 25.25
CA GLY A 14 1.32 -26.56 24.49
C GLY A 14 2.80 -26.18 24.54
N ASN A 15 3.52 -26.39 23.42
CA ASN A 15 4.92 -25.97 23.30
C ASN A 15 5.02 -24.44 23.13
N ARG A 16 5.04 -23.73 24.26
CA ARG A 16 5.01 -22.26 24.31
C ARG A 16 6.20 -21.62 23.59
N LYS A 17 7.41 -22.19 23.70
CA LYS A 17 8.61 -21.63 23.07
C LYS A 17 8.51 -21.68 21.55
N ALA A 18 8.17 -22.84 20.99
CA ALA A 18 8.00 -22.99 19.55
C ALA A 18 6.86 -22.10 19.01
N ARG A 19 5.74 -22.02 19.75
CA ARG A 19 4.59 -21.16 19.37
C ARG A 19 4.94 -19.67 19.37
N LYS A 20 5.71 -19.19 20.34
CA LYS A 20 6.22 -17.81 20.34
C LYS A 20 7.10 -17.53 19.14
N ALA A 21 8.07 -18.41 18.86
CA ALA A 21 8.94 -18.25 17.69
C ALA A 21 8.15 -18.25 16.36
N ALA A 22 7.14 -19.12 16.24
CA ALA A 22 6.27 -19.15 15.06
C ALA A 22 5.48 -17.83 14.91
N LEU A 23 4.95 -17.29 16.01
CA LEU A 23 4.24 -16.00 16.00
C LEU A 23 5.16 -14.85 15.61
N GLU A 24 6.41 -14.82 16.11
CA GLU A 24 7.41 -13.81 15.74
C GLU A 24 7.71 -13.84 14.24
N ILE A 25 7.88 -15.04 13.66
CA ILE A 25 8.09 -15.22 12.21
C ILE A 25 6.86 -14.71 11.43
N ILE A 26 5.65 -15.07 11.85
CA ILE A 26 4.41 -14.64 11.20
C ILE A 26 4.25 -13.12 11.25
N GLU A 27 4.46 -12.51 12.42
CA GLU A 27 4.38 -11.06 12.60
C GLU A 27 5.39 -10.34 11.71
N TYR A 28 6.63 -10.83 11.65
CA TYR A 28 7.65 -10.28 10.77
C TYR A 28 7.22 -10.38 9.29
N ALA A 29 6.79 -11.55 8.84
CA ALA A 29 6.36 -11.77 7.45
C ALA A 29 5.15 -10.90 7.06
N LEU A 30 4.16 -10.77 7.94
CA LEU A 30 3.00 -9.91 7.71
C LEU A 30 3.36 -8.43 7.70
N ALA A 31 4.30 -8.00 8.56
CA ALA A 31 4.81 -6.64 8.56
C ALA A 31 5.51 -6.29 7.25
N GLN A 32 6.34 -7.20 6.74
CA GLN A 32 7.02 -7.04 5.44
C GLN A 32 6.06 -7.08 4.24
N SER A 33 4.90 -7.73 4.39
CA SER A 33 3.86 -7.79 3.35
C SER A 33 2.97 -6.55 3.32
N ASN A 34 3.25 -5.52 4.12
CA ASN A 34 2.48 -4.29 4.15
C ASN A 34 2.70 -3.45 2.88
N PRO A 35 1.67 -3.18 2.06
CA PRO A 35 1.86 -2.50 0.77
C PRO A 35 2.41 -1.07 0.88
N TYR A 36 2.09 -0.34 1.94
CA TYR A 36 2.64 0.99 2.17
C TYR A 36 4.16 0.92 2.46
N GLY A 37 4.56 0.02 3.36
CA GLY A 37 5.97 -0.21 3.70
C GLY A 37 6.77 -0.70 2.50
N ALA A 38 6.29 -1.74 1.82
CA ALA A 38 6.93 -2.30 0.64
C ALA A 38 7.10 -1.24 -0.48
N THR A 39 6.13 -0.35 -0.67
CA THR A 39 6.25 0.76 -1.63
C THR A 39 7.35 1.73 -1.23
N LYS A 40 7.44 2.11 0.05
CA LYS A 40 8.49 3.01 0.56
C LYS A 40 9.90 2.39 0.52
N GLU A 41 10.00 1.07 0.57
CA GLU A 41 11.28 0.35 0.47
C GLU A 41 11.84 0.36 -0.94
N ILE A 42 10.97 0.22 -1.96
CA ILE A 42 11.41 0.09 -3.35
C ILE A 42 11.32 1.39 -4.16
N VAL A 43 10.51 2.36 -3.71
CA VAL A 43 10.32 3.64 -4.41
C VAL A 43 10.97 4.78 -3.64
N SER A 44 11.80 5.58 -4.32
CA SER A 44 12.37 6.80 -3.74
C SER A 44 12.64 7.86 -4.79
N VAL A 45 12.79 9.11 -4.35
CA VAL A 45 13.23 10.22 -5.20
C VAL A 45 14.61 10.67 -4.73
N GLN A 46 15.58 10.64 -5.65
CA GLN A 46 16.96 11.08 -5.43
C GLN A 46 17.25 12.27 -6.33
N GLY A 47 17.10 13.48 -5.80
CA GLY A 47 17.10 14.71 -6.60
C GLY A 47 15.93 14.72 -7.59
N ASP A 48 16.22 14.57 -8.88
CA ASP A 48 15.20 14.48 -9.94
C ASP A 48 15.11 13.09 -10.58
N GLN A 49 15.65 12.07 -9.93
CA GLN A 49 15.49 10.68 -10.36
C GLN A 49 14.46 10.00 -9.47
N LEU A 50 13.39 9.51 -10.08
CA LEU A 50 12.52 8.51 -9.46
C LEU A 50 13.19 7.14 -9.62
N VAL A 51 13.44 6.49 -8.49
CA VAL A 51 13.99 5.13 -8.43
C VAL A 51 12.86 4.20 -8.03
N VAL A 52 12.68 3.13 -8.79
CA VAL A 52 11.76 2.03 -8.50
C VAL A 52 12.54 0.73 -8.59
N ASP A 53 13.04 0.26 -7.44
CA ASP A 53 14.03 -0.82 -7.34
C ASP A 53 15.22 -0.55 -8.28
N ARG A 54 15.34 -1.31 -9.38
CA ARG A 54 16.43 -1.17 -10.36
C ARG A 54 16.14 -0.16 -11.47
N LEU A 55 14.89 0.30 -11.58
CA LEU A 55 14.45 1.23 -12.60
C LEU A 55 14.73 2.66 -12.16
N ARG A 56 15.12 3.51 -13.12
CA ARG A 56 15.46 4.92 -12.90
C ARG A 56 14.77 5.77 -13.95
N PHE A 57 14.07 6.80 -13.50
CA PHE A 57 13.32 7.71 -14.35
C PHE A 57 13.73 9.15 -14.06
N ASP A 58 14.17 9.87 -15.09
CA ASP A 58 14.46 11.30 -15.01
C ASP A 58 13.16 12.10 -14.99
N LEU A 59 12.83 12.67 -13.83
CA LEU A 59 11.63 13.45 -13.61
C LEU A 59 11.67 14.80 -14.35
N LYS A 60 12.84 15.33 -14.72
CA LYS A 60 12.91 16.56 -15.54
C LYS A 60 12.37 16.35 -16.94
N LYS A 61 12.46 15.13 -17.46
CA LYS A 61 11.92 14.77 -18.78
C LYS A 61 10.42 14.50 -18.74
N GLN A 62 9.84 14.33 -17.55
CA GLN A 62 8.42 14.03 -17.37
C GLN A 62 7.66 15.32 -17.07
N ARG A 63 6.75 15.69 -17.98
CA ARG A 63 5.94 16.89 -17.82
C ARG A 63 4.84 16.75 -16.78
N ARG A 64 4.28 15.53 -16.63
CA ARG A 64 3.17 15.24 -15.73
C ARG A 64 3.31 13.83 -15.20
N ILE A 65 3.03 13.65 -13.91
CA ILE A 65 3.04 12.35 -13.24
C ILE A 65 1.61 12.03 -12.83
N PHE A 66 1.13 10.84 -13.18
CA PHE A 66 -0.20 10.37 -12.80
C PHE A 66 -0.08 9.12 -11.95
N VAL A 67 -0.92 9.01 -10.92
CA VAL A 67 -1.00 7.81 -10.07
C VAL A 67 -2.32 7.11 -10.32
N LEU A 68 -2.26 5.91 -10.88
CA LEU A 68 -3.43 5.09 -11.19
C LEU A 68 -3.33 3.75 -10.45
N GLY A 69 -4.46 3.24 -9.96
CA GLY A 69 -4.49 1.87 -9.45
C GLY A 69 -5.87 1.38 -9.05
N ALA A 70 -6.06 0.08 -9.04
CA ALA A 70 -7.29 -0.58 -8.61
C ALA A 70 -6.97 -1.79 -7.72
N GLY A 71 -7.77 -2.02 -6.68
CA GLY A 71 -7.65 -3.19 -5.81
C GLY A 71 -7.59 -2.88 -4.31
N LYS A 72 -7.71 -3.94 -3.49
CA LYS A 72 -7.82 -3.84 -2.02
C LYS A 72 -6.60 -3.21 -1.34
N ALA A 73 -5.42 -3.43 -1.94
CA ALA A 73 -4.13 -2.96 -1.42
C ALA A 73 -3.71 -1.60 -2.00
N THR A 74 -4.49 -1.02 -2.89
CA THR A 74 -4.03 0.12 -3.70
C THR A 74 -3.99 1.42 -2.90
N TYR A 75 -4.92 1.65 -1.97
CA TYR A 75 -4.87 2.85 -1.13
C TYR A 75 -3.54 3.03 -0.39
N PRO A 76 -3.03 2.05 0.39
CA PRO A 76 -1.74 2.23 1.07
C PRO A 76 -0.56 2.43 0.12
N ILE A 77 -0.58 1.83 -1.08
CA ILE A 77 0.42 2.07 -2.13
C ILE A 77 0.35 3.52 -2.62
N ALA A 78 -0.85 3.99 -2.98
CA ALA A 78 -1.08 5.35 -3.46
C ALA A 78 -0.67 6.39 -2.42
N LYS A 79 -1.02 6.16 -1.15
CA LYS A 79 -0.61 7.03 -0.04
C LYS A 79 0.92 7.10 0.07
N ALA A 80 1.61 5.96 -0.04
CA ALA A 80 3.07 5.95 -0.02
C ALA A 80 3.66 6.76 -1.19
N LEU A 81 3.09 6.61 -2.39
CA LEU A 81 3.50 7.37 -3.59
C LEU A 81 3.27 8.86 -3.43
N GLU A 82 2.14 9.30 -2.87
CA GLU A 82 1.87 10.72 -2.59
C GLU A 82 2.91 11.31 -1.65
N GLU A 83 3.28 10.60 -0.60
CA GLU A 83 4.30 11.08 0.32
C GLU A 83 5.73 11.09 -0.28
N ILE A 84 5.99 10.26 -1.30
CA ILE A 84 7.30 10.19 -1.97
C ILE A 84 7.43 11.25 -3.07
N LEU A 85 6.38 11.43 -3.86
CA LEU A 85 6.37 12.31 -5.04
C LEU A 85 5.82 13.69 -4.75
N GLY A 86 4.93 13.83 -3.76
CA GLY A 86 4.28 15.08 -3.37
C GLY A 86 3.67 15.83 -4.55
N ASP A 87 3.92 17.14 -4.59
CA ASP A 87 3.44 18.08 -5.62
C ASP A 87 3.91 17.76 -7.05
N ARG A 88 4.80 16.78 -7.23
CA ARG A 88 5.16 16.29 -8.58
C ARG A 88 4.01 15.50 -9.20
N ILE A 89 3.08 14.96 -8.42
CA ILE A 89 1.87 14.29 -8.93
C ILE A 89 0.91 15.34 -9.47
N SER A 90 0.57 15.18 -10.75
CA SER A 90 -0.36 16.07 -11.46
C SER A 90 -1.82 15.74 -11.20
N ASP A 91 -2.17 14.45 -11.16
CA ASP A 91 -3.51 13.94 -10.82
C ASP A 91 -3.42 12.43 -10.57
N GLY A 92 -4.51 11.81 -10.12
CA GLY A 92 -4.58 10.37 -9.98
C GLY A 92 -5.98 9.83 -9.71
N LEU A 93 -6.11 8.52 -9.87
CA LEU A 93 -7.34 7.78 -9.64
C LEU A 93 -7.04 6.42 -9.02
N ILE A 94 -7.62 6.17 -7.86
CA ILE A 94 -7.50 4.94 -7.10
C ILE A 94 -8.88 4.34 -6.88
N VAL A 95 -9.09 3.10 -7.30
CA VAL A 95 -10.32 2.34 -7.02
C VAL A 95 -10.05 1.30 -5.94
N SER A 96 -10.83 1.32 -4.86
CA SER A 96 -10.77 0.34 -3.77
C SER A 96 -12.15 -0.27 -3.51
N LYS A 97 -12.20 -1.31 -2.66
CA LYS A 97 -13.48 -1.86 -2.21
C LYS A 97 -14.16 -0.89 -1.24
N TYR A 98 -15.48 -1.00 -1.13
CA TYR A 98 -16.23 -0.31 -0.08
C TYR A 98 -15.69 -0.58 1.34
N GLY A 99 -15.88 0.43 2.20
CA GLY A 99 -15.46 0.41 3.60
C GLY A 99 -13.98 0.70 3.82
N HIS A 100 -13.23 1.05 2.78
CA HIS A 100 -11.89 1.62 2.95
C HIS A 100 -12.02 3.06 3.48
N GLN A 101 -11.27 3.40 4.53
CA GLN A 101 -11.26 4.74 5.11
C GLN A 101 -9.93 5.41 4.83
N GLY A 102 -9.99 6.68 4.41
CA GLY A 102 -8.78 7.42 4.07
C GLY A 102 -9.05 8.56 3.11
N LYS A 103 -8.05 9.43 2.94
CA LYS A 103 -8.03 10.47 1.92
C LYS A 103 -6.65 10.47 1.27
N LEU A 104 -6.65 10.75 -0.02
CA LEU A 104 -5.48 11.01 -0.83
C LEU A 104 -5.51 12.50 -1.19
N THR A 105 -4.34 13.12 -1.25
CA THR A 105 -4.18 14.56 -1.46
C THR A 105 -4.14 14.92 -2.95
N HIS A 106 -3.48 14.10 -3.76
CA HIS A 106 -3.21 14.32 -5.18
C HIS A 106 -4.04 13.38 -6.08
N ALA A 107 -4.43 12.21 -5.59
CA ALA A 107 -5.27 11.25 -6.32
C ALA A 107 -6.69 11.19 -5.76
N LYS A 108 -7.68 10.92 -6.62
CA LYS A 108 -9.07 10.66 -6.21
C LYS A 108 -9.22 9.20 -5.79
N LEU A 109 -9.92 8.97 -4.68
CA LEU A 109 -10.24 7.63 -4.19
C LEU A 109 -11.72 7.31 -4.44
N TYR A 110 -11.96 6.33 -5.31
CA TYR A 110 -13.28 5.76 -5.60
C TYR A 110 -13.46 4.42 -4.89
N SER A 111 -14.71 4.12 -4.53
CA SER A 111 -15.08 2.82 -3.97
C SER A 111 -15.99 2.09 -4.96
N ALA A 112 -15.70 0.81 -5.18
CA ALA A 112 -16.43 -0.05 -6.10
C ALA A 112 -16.69 -1.45 -5.51
N GLY A 113 -17.60 -2.17 -6.17
CA GLY A 113 -18.04 -3.51 -5.80
C GLY A 113 -16.93 -4.56 -5.79
N HIS A 114 -16.96 -5.41 -4.77
CA HIS A 114 -16.16 -6.62 -4.67
C HIS A 114 -16.89 -7.63 -3.76
N PRO A 115 -17.00 -8.93 -4.13
CA PRO A 115 -16.34 -9.58 -5.27
C PRO A 115 -17.07 -9.44 -6.60
N ILE A 116 -18.31 -8.97 -6.58
CA ILE A 116 -19.14 -8.74 -7.77
C ILE A 116 -18.96 -7.26 -8.17
N PRO A 117 -18.60 -6.95 -9.44
CA PRO A 117 -18.52 -5.58 -9.93
C PRO A 117 -19.87 -4.87 -9.91
N ASP A 118 -19.86 -3.54 -9.85
CA ASP A 118 -21.04 -2.68 -9.90
C ASP A 118 -20.79 -1.41 -10.72
N GLU A 119 -21.84 -0.60 -10.87
CA GLU A 119 -21.83 0.64 -11.66
C GLU A 119 -20.76 1.62 -11.17
N SER A 120 -20.54 1.72 -9.86
CA SER A 120 -19.50 2.60 -9.30
C SER A 120 -18.10 2.22 -9.79
N GLY A 121 -17.85 0.94 -10.02
CA GLY A 121 -16.59 0.49 -10.63
C GLY A 121 -16.50 0.74 -12.14
N PHE A 122 -17.63 0.84 -12.83
CA PHE A 122 -17.69 1.15 -14.26
C PHE A 122 -17.55 2.66 -14.54
N GLU A 123 -18.13 3.50 -13.68
CA GLU A 123 -18.08 4.97 -13.80
C GLU A 123 -16.75 5.59 -13.38
N ALA A 124 -15.95 4.87 -12.57
CA ALA A 124 -14.66 5.34 -12.06
C ALA A 124 -13.56 5.30 -13.13
#